data_AF-A0A520GV74-F1
#
_entry.id   AF-A0A520GV74-F1
#
_cell.length_a   1.000
_cell.length_b   1.000
_cell.length_c   1.000
_cell.angle_alpha   90.00
_cell.angle_beta   90.00
_cell.angle_gamma   90.00
#
_symmetry.space_group_name_H-M   'P 1'
#
loop_
_entity.id
_entity.type
_entity.pdbx_description
1 polymer ?
#
loop_
_entity_poly.entity_id
_entity_poly.type
_entity_poly.pdbx_seq_one_letter_code
_entity_poly.pdbx_strand_id
1 'polypeptide(L)'
;VYGVLARYHNHFSNKASYNADSVIHYANLAMLDNADNAMVKFQATNLSATNNFYGPLRNNLNSTTVVNPTAIRQATFIANLENGTNAEFAGVQDPRAWYLLRGNTNGTIKGVTPNLGQAVVAAADRPENFWGSSQAGVALNTAPNPENGRYVFRNAAPVPVLTASEMHFLKAEAAFRKGDKTTALAAYKEGINQSFNLLTSTYQANVPPAKLITEPTKAAYLNNTTIVPATPAGLNLSKIMLQKYISMFVHGALETWLDMRRFHYTDVDPATGNQVYRDFALPTDLFQDNGGLPVQRMRPRFNSEYVWNILELERIGATQNDYHVKEMWITKP
;
A
#
# COMPACT_ATOMS: atom_id res chain seq x y z
N VAL A 1 16.39 3.70 -13.77
CA VAL A 1 17.48 2.88 -13.19
C VAL A 1 17.75 3.24 -11.74
N TYR A 2 18.06 4.50 -11.43
CA TYR A 2 18.41 4.91 -10.05
C TYR A 2 17.33 4.61 -9.00
N GLY A 3 16.04 4.71 -9.33
CA GLY A 3 14.98 4.32 -8.39
C GLY A 3 15.01 2.83 -8.00
N VAL A 4 15.45 1.95 -8.90
CA VAL A 4 15.65 0.52 -8.60
C VAL A 4 16.85 0.35 -7.66
N LEU A 5 17.93 1.09 -7.87
CA LEU A 5 19.09 1.08 -6.97
C LEU A 5 18.75 1.63 -5.59
N ALA A 6 17.94 2.69 -5.51
CA ALA A 6 17.44 3.23 -4.25
C ALA A 6 16.65 2.17 -3.45
N ARG A 7 15.69 1.47 -4.10
CA ARG A 7 14.99 0.33 -3.49
C ARG A 7 15.96 -0.75 -3.03
N TYR A 8 16.80 -1.23 -3.95
CA TYR A 8 17.75 -2.30 -3.72
C TYR A 8 18.60 -2.02 -2.49
N HIS A 9 19.27 -0.86 -2.44
CA HIS A 9 20.10 -0.49 -1.29
C HIS A 9 19.28 -0.33 -0.03
N ASN A 10 18.05 0.17 -0.13
CA ASN A 10 17.21 0.30 1.04
C ASN A 10 16.87 -1.06 1.63
N HIS A 11 16.56 -2.07 0.79
CA HIS A 11 16.16 -3.44 1.18
C HIS A 11 17.12 -4.12 2.16
N PHE A 12 18.41 -3.76 2.15
CA PHE A 12 19.42 -4.30 3.06
C PHE A 12 19.43 -3.64 4.46
N SER A 13 18.42 -2.84 4.86
CA SER A 13 18.43 -2.10 6.14
C SER A 13 18.67 -2.93 7.40
N ASN A 14 18.43 -4.24 7.35
CA ASN A 14 18.67 -5.13 8.48
C ASN A 14 20.11 -5.68 8.46
N LYS A 15 20.82 -5.55 7.35
CA LYS A 15 22.19 -6.03 7.19
C LYS A 15 23.20 -5.04 7.76
N ALA A 16 24.27 -5.58 8.34
CA ALA A 16 25.44 -4.80 8.73
C ALA A 16 26.07 -4.01 7.56
N SER A 17 25.86 -4.46 6.33
CA SER A 17 26.33 -3.78 5.11
C SER A 17 25.43 -2.64 4.64
N TYR A 18 24.34 -2.32 5.36
CA TYR A 18 23.45 -1.23 4.98
C TYR A 18 24.17 0.12 4.95
N ASN A 19 23.95 0.88 3.86
CA ASN A 19 24.46 2.22 3.73
C ASN A 19 23.34 3.18 3.32
N ALA A 20 22.91 4.01 4.28
CA ALA A 20 21.89 5.03 4.06
C ALA A 20 22.27 6.05 2.98
N ASP A 21 23.56 6.38 2.82
CA ASP A 21 24.00 7.35 1.81
C ASP A 21 23.82 6.84 0.39
N SER A 22 23.95 5.53 0.15
CA SER A 22 23.64 4.94 -1.15
C SER A 22 22.16 5.10 -1.51
N VAL A 23 21.25 4.88 -0.54
CA VAL A 23 19.81 5.08 -0.75
C VAL A 23 19.51 6.53 -1.10
N ILE A 24 20.04 7.48 -0.31
CA ILE A 24 19.82 8.91 -0.51
C ILE A 24 20.39 9.37 -1.86
N HIS A 25 21.60 8.94 -2.20
CA HIS A 25 22.26 9.27 -3.47
C HIS A 25 21.40 8.83 -4.66
N TYR A 26 20.99 7.56 -4.69
CA TYR A 26 20.19 7.05 -5.81
C TYR A 26 18.77 7.61 -5.84
N ALA A 27 18.14 7.88 -4.68
CA ALA A 27 16.84 8.54 -4.64
C ALA A 27 16.90 9.96 -5.24
N ASN A 28 17.98 10.71 -4.98
CA ASN A 28 18.19 12.05 -5.56
C ASN A 28 18.48 12.04 -7.07
N LEU A 29 18.79 10.88 -7.67
CA LEU A 29 19.00 10.72 -9.11
C LEU A 29 17.81 10.02 -9.80
N ALA A 30 16.78 9.65 -9.05
CA ALA A 30 15.59 8.97 -9.54
C ALA A 30 14.46 9.97 -9.83
N MET A 31 13.21 9.57 -9.61
CA MET A 31 12.05 10.43 -9.84
C MET A 31 11.97 11.50 -8.75
N LEU A 32 12.18 12.76 -9.12
CA LEU A 32 12.16 13.89 -8.17
C LEU A 32 10.75 14.47 -8.01
N ASP A 33 9.98 14.45 -9.09
CA ASP A 33 8.57 14.82 -9.13
C ASP A 33 7.75 13.85 -9.99
N ASN A 34 6.44 14.07 -10.06
CA ASN A 34 5.54 13.16 -10.76
C ASN A 34 5.68 13.14 -12.28
N ALA A 35 6.39 14.09 -12.91
CA ALA A 35 6.68 14.05 -14.34
C ALA A 35 7.67 12.93 -14.68
N ASP A 36 8.54 12.55 -13.74
CA ASP A 36 9.51 11.47 -13.89
C ASP A 36 8.94 10.08 -13.56
N ASN A 37 7.71 9.99 -13.04
CA ASN A 37 7.13 8.73 -12.59
C ASN A 37 7.14 7.67 -13.70
N ALA A 38 7.62 6.47 -13.36
CA ALA A 38 7.53 5.33 -14.25
C ALA A 38 6.12 4.71 -14.13
N MET A 39 5.37 4.74 -15.23
CA MET A 39 3.96 4.31 -15.27
C MET A 39 3.73 3.33 -16.42
N VAL A 40 2.95 2.28 -16.17
CA VAL A 40 2.37 1.45 -17.23
C VAL A 40 1.09 2.13 -17.70
N LYS A 41 1.00 2.42 -19.00
CA LYS A 41 -0.17 3.04 -19.64
C LYS A 41 -0.93 1.99 -20.45
N PHE A 42 -2.23 2.18 -20.57
CA PHE A 42 -3.14 1.25 -21.23
C PHE A 42 -3.89 1.96 -22.35
N GLN A 43 -4.05 1.29 -23.49
CA GLN A 43 -4.84 1.82 -24.61
C GLN A 43 -6.34 1.80 -24.28
N ALA A 44 -6.79 0.85 -23.46
CA ALA A 44 -8.17 0.70 -23.01
C ALA A 44 -9.19 0.65 -24.15
N THR A 45 -8.98 -0.26 -25.09
CA THR A 45 -9.95 -0.57 -26.15
C THR A 45 -10.96 -1.62 -25.68
N ASN A 46 -11.90 -2.01 -26.55
CA ASN A 46 -12.84 -3.10 -26.27
C ASN A 46 -12.18 -4.50 -26.17
N LEU A 47 -10.87 -4.61 -26.40
CA LEU A 47 -10.11 -5.85 -26.20
C LEU A 47 -9.60 -5.92 -24.76
N SER A 48 -10.05 -6.92 -24.00
CA SER A 48 -9.67 -7.08 -22.57
C SER A 48 -8.14 -7.00 -22.35
N ALA A 49 -7.33 -7.57 -23.22
CA ALA A 49 -5.87 -7.56 -23.12
C ALA A 49 -5.21 -6.15 -23.17
N THR A 50 -5.90 -5.13 -23.69
CA THR A 50 -5.37 -3.75 -23.78
C THR A 50 -5.71 -2.88 -22.56
N ASN A 51 -6.37 -3.47 -21.56
CA ASN A 51 -6.90 -2.78 -20.39
C ASN A 51 -6.08 -3.07 -19.13
N ASN A 52 -6.08 -2.10 -18.23
CA ASN A 52 -5.49 -2.23 -16.89
C ASN A 52 -6.04 -3.47 -16.17
N PHE A 53 -5.15 -4.28 -15.58
CA PHE A 53 -5.47 -5.48 -14.80
C PHE A 53 -6.58 -5.26 -13.76
N TYR A 54 -6.59 -4.11 -13.10
CA TYR A 54 -7.54 -3.73 -12.07
C TYR A 54 -8.83 -3.10 -12.63
N GLY A 55 -8.86 -2.86 -13.94
CA GLY A 55 -10.01 -2.31 -14.64
C GLY A 55 -11.17 -3.32 -14.76
N PRO A 56 -12.41 -2.82 -14.80
CA PRO A 56 -13.61 -3.66 -14.90
C PRO A 56 -13.69 -4.53 -16.15
N LEU A 57 -13.13 -4.12 -17.30
CA LEU A 57 -13.16 -4.95 -18.52
C LEU A 57 -12.24 -6.18 -18.43
N ARG A 58 -11.26 -6.18 -17.51
CA ARG A 58 -10.47 -7.37 -17.16
C ARG A 58 -11.22 -8.33 -16.25
N ASN A 59 -12.23 -7.84 -15.53
CA ASN A 59 -13.08 -8.62 -14.63
C ASN A 59 -12.34 -9.35 -13.48
N ASN A 60 -11.07 -9.01 -13.20
CA ASN A 60 -10.23 -9.71 -12.22
C ASN A 60 -10.60 -9.45 -10.75
N LEU A 61 -11.31 -8.34 -10.48
CA LEU A 61 -11.74 -7.96 -9.12
C LEU A 61 -13.24 -8.22 -8.88
N ASN A 62 -13.90 -8.92 -9.80
CA ASN A 62 -15.32 -9.21 -9.71
C ASN A 62 -15.60 -10.35 -8.72
N SER A 63 -16.72 -10.24 -8.00
CA SER A 63 -17.41 -11.41 -7.47
C SER A 63 -18.84 -11.08 -7.04
N THR A 64 -19.73 -11.99 -7.40
CA THR A 64 -21.18 -11.90 -7.32
C THR A 64 -21.73 -12.97 -6.37
N THR A 65 -21.79 -12.72 -5.07
CA THR A 65 -22.92 -13.15 -4.20
C THR A 65 -22.97 -12.30 -2.92
N VAL A 66 -24.15 -12.20 -2.31
CA VAL A 66 -24.37 -11.55 -0.99
C VAL A 66 -23.76 -12.37 0.15
N VAL A 67 -23.67 -13.69 -0.01
CA VAL A 67 -23.29 -14.65 1.03
C VAL A 67 -21.78 -14.90 1.04
N ASN A 68 -21.13 -14.83 -0.12
CA ASN A 68 -19.67 -14.90 -0.29
C ASN A 68 -19.21 -13.76 -1.21
N PRO A 69 -19.14 -12.52 -0.68
CA PRO A 69 -18.63 -11.38 -1.42
C PRO A 69 -17.11 -11.53 -1.56
N THR A 70 -16.65 -12.24 -2.59
CA THR A 70 -15.19 -12.43 -2.83
C THR A 70 -14.55 -11.27 -3.60
N ALA A 71 -15.32 -10.21 -3.87
CA ALA A 71 -14.82 -9.03 -4.54
C ALA A 71 -13.88 -8.31 -3.57
N ILE A 72 -12.67 -7.99 -4.03
CA ILE A 72 -11.62 -7.42 -3.18
C ILE A 72 -12.08 -6.04 -2.66
N ARG A 73 -11.76 -5.75 -1.39
CA ARG A 73 -12.08 -4.49 -0.70
C ARG A 73 -10.84 -3.95 0.00
N GLN A 74 -10.90 -2.68 0.36
CA GLN A 74 -9.94 -2.08 1.27
C GLN A 74 -9.98 -2.77 2.65
N ALA A 75 -8.81 -3.05 3.21
CA ALA A 75 -8.69 -3.63 4.54
C ALA A 75 -8.92 -2.57 5.63
N THR A 76 -9.32 -3.00 6.83
CA THR A 76 -9.47 -2.10 8.00
C THR A 76 -8.21 -1.27 8.27
N PHE A 77 -7.01 -1.85 8.11
CA PHE A 77 -5.76 -1.15 8.38
C PHE A 77 -5.57 0.12 7.54
N ILE A 78 -5.63 0.01 6.20
CA ILE A 78 -5.50 1.19 5.32
C ILE A 78 -6.64 2.20 5.56
N ALA A 79 -7.86 1.73 5.77
CA ALA A 79 -8.98 2.61 6.06
C ALA A 79 -8.77 3.40 7.37
N ASN A 80 -8.21 2.76 8.40
CA ASN A 80 -7.96 3.38 9.69
C ASN A 80 -6.85 4.43 9.64
N LEU A 81 -5.83 4.21 8.80
CA LEU A 81 -4.78 5.19 8.54
C LEU A 81 -5.33 6.49 7.95
N GLU A 82 -6.40 6.39 7.15
CA GLU A 82 -6.94 7.50 6.39
C GLU A 82 -8.25 8.09 6.97
N ASN A 83 -8.90 7.43 7.93
CA ASN A 83 -10.11 7.92 8.58
C ASN A 83 -9.87 8.51 9.99
N GLY A 84 -8.62 8.54 10.45
CA GLY A 84 -8.21 9.12 11.73
C GLY A 84 -8.39 8.19 12.95
N THR A 85 -8.61 6.89 12.74
CA THR A 85 -8.75 5.92 13.85
C THR A 85 -7.47 5.14 14.16
N ASN A 86 -6.47 5.19 13.28
CA ASN A 86 -5.13 4.72 13.61
C ASN A 86 -4.47 5.63 14.67
N ALA A 87 -3.79 5.03 15.65
CA ALA A 87 -3.20 5.74 16.77
C ALA A 87 -2.09 6.74 16.38
N GLU A 88 -1.36 6.49 15.28
CA GLU A 88 -0.28 7.39 14.83
C GLU A 88 -0.83 8.67 14.16
N PHE A 89 -2.02 8.59 13.56
CA PHE A 89 -2.70 9.69 12.86
C PHE A 89 -4.08 10.01 13.48
N ALA A 90 -4.18 9.86 14.80
CA ALA A 90 -5.43 9.97 15.53
C ALA A 90 -6.16 11.29 15.25
N GLY A 91 -7.44 11.19 14.91
CA GLY A 91 -8.33 12.33 14.64
C GLY A 91 -8.12 13.01 13.28
N VAL A 92 -7.13 12.60 12.47
CA VAL A 92 -6.88 13.21 11.16
C VAL A 92 -7.52 12.40 10.04
N GLN A 93 -8.46 12.99 9.33
CA GLN A 93 -8.99 12.43 8.08
C GLN A 93 -8.06 12.77 6.93
N ASP A 94 -7.58 11.76 6.21
CA ASP A 94 -6.73 11.91 5.04
C ASP A 94 -7.59 12.13 3.78
N PRO A 95 -7.47 13.28 3.08
CA PRO A 95 -8.19 13.54 1.84
C PRO A 95 -7.94 12.51 0.74
N ARG A 96 -6.79 11.82 0.74
CA ARG A 96 -6.44 10.78 -0.26
C ARG A 96 -7.36 9.57 -0.19
N ALA A 97 -8.04 9.34 0.94
CA ALA A 97 -8.97 8.23 1.11
C ALA A 97 -10.04 8.19 0.02
N TRP A 98 -10.49 9.36 -0.44
CA TRP A 98 -11.54 9.48 -1.46
C TRP A 98 -11.04 9.25 -2.88
N TYR A 99 -9.72 9.19 -3.08
CA TYR A 99 -9.10 8.79 -4.33
C TYR A 99 -8.77 7.29 -4.28
N LEU A 100 -8.08 6.86 -3.23
CA LEU A 100 -7.53 5.51 -3.08
C LEU A 100 -8.60 4.46 -2.74
N LEU A 101 -9.53 4.82 -1.86
CA LEU A 101 -10.51 3.91 -1.24
C LEU A 101 -11.94 4.23 -1.66
N ARG A 102 -12.87 3.37 -1.25
CA ARG A 102 -14.30 3.54 -1.46
C ARG A 102 -15.03 4.02 -0.22
N GLY A 103 -16.07 4.82 -0.43
CA GLY A 103 -16.98 5.20 0.65
C GLY A 103 -17.99 4.09 0.93
N ASN A 104 -18.92 4.38 1.84
CA ASN A 104 -20.09 3.56 2.13
C ASN A 104 -21.36 4.43 2.13
N THR A 105 -22.52 3.83 2.40
CA THR A 105 -23.81 4.55 2.42
C THR A 105 -23.86 5.65 3.48
N ASN A 106 -23.13 5.51 4.59
CA ASN A 106 -22.99 6.54 5.62
C ASN A 106 -22.05 7.70 5.20
N GLY A 107 -21.45 7.66 4.01
CA GLY A 107 -20.52 8.70 3.54
C GLY A 107 -19.18 8.69 4.29
N THR A 108 -18.81 7.55 4.89
CA THR A 108 -17.57 7.38 5.65
C THR A 108 -16.60 6.41 4.97
N ILE A 109 -15.37 6.36 5.46
CA ILE A 109 -14.33 5.41 5.02
C ILE A 109 -14.19 4.32 6.08
N LYS A 110 -14.51 3.09 5.68
CA LYS A 110 -14.37 1.88 6.49
C LYS A 110 -13.61 0.83 5.70
N GLY A 111 -13.06 -0.15 6.40
CA GLY A 111 -12.37 -1.28 5.76
C GLY A 111 -12.90 -2.59 6.30
N VAL A 112 -12.71 -3.65 5.51
CA VAL A 112 -13.09 -5.01 5.88
C VAL A 112 -11.94 -5.65 6.64
N THR A 113 -12.24 -6.24 7.80
CA THR A 113 -11.22 -6.97 8.56
C THR A 113 -10.90 -8.27 7.83
N PRO A 114 -9.60 -8.54 7.52
CA PRO A 114 -9.19 -9.81 6.95
C PRO A 114 -9.77 -10.99 7.75
N ASN A 115 -10.14 -12.05 7.04
CA ASN A 115 -10.71 -13.30 7.57
C ASN A 115 -12.11 -13.22 8.21
N LEU A 116 -12.61 -12.03 8.58
CA LEU A 116 -14.00 -11.88 9.05
C LEU A 116 -14.98 -11.51 7.93
N GLY A 117 -14.47 -10.90 6.85
CA GLY A 117 -15.26 -10.49 5.71
C GLY A 117 -16.23 -9.34 6.01
N GLN A 118 -17.04 -8.94 5.02
CA GLN A 118 -17.94 -7.79 5.17
C GLN A 118 -19.24 -8.11 5.94
N ALA A 119 -19.52 -9.39 6.21
CA ALA A 119 -20.75 -9.82 6.89
C ALA A 119 -20.82 -9.31 8.34
N VAL A 120 -19.67 -9.18 9.00
CA VAL A 120 -19.54 -8.60 10.35
C VAL A 120 -19.62 -7.07 10.37
N VAL A 121 -19.64 -6.43 9.20
CA VAL A 121 -19.80 -4.98 9.05
C VAL A 121 -21.27 -4.65 8.79
N ALA A 122 -21.81 -3.68 9.53
CA ALA A 122 -23.17 -3.18 9.34
C ALA A 122 -23.40 -2.75 7.89
N ALA A 123 -24.58 -3.02 7.33
CA ALA A 123 -24.84 -2.88 5.90
C ALA A 123 -24.50 -1.47 5.36
N ALA A 124 -24.87 -0.41 6.08
CA ALA A 124 -24.61 0.97 5.68
C ALA A 124 -23.12 1.39 5.79
N ASP A 125 -22.32 0.63 6.54
CA ASP A 125 -20.88 0.84 6.72
C ASP A 125 -20.02 0.03 5.73
N ARG A 126 -20.62 -0.92 5.00
CA ARG A 126 -19.91 -1.73 4.01
C ARG A 126 -19.39 -0.84 2.87
N PRO A 127 -18.07 -0.82 2.63
CA PRO A 127 -17.52 -0.07 1.52
C PRO A 127 -18.06 -0.59 0.18
N GLU A 128 -18.25 0.32 -0.77
CA GLU A 128 -18.47 -0.08 -2.16
C GLU A 128 -17.31 -0.95 -2.66
N ASN A 129 -17.55 -1.75 -3.70
CA ASN A 129 -16.44 -2.37 -4.41
C ASN A 129 -15.58 -1.31 -5.12
N PHE A 130 -14.36 -1.65 -5.50
CA PHE A 130 -13.45 -0.70 -6.14
C PHE A 130 -13.97 -0.10 -7.47
N TRP A 131 -14.93 -0.76 -8.12
CA TRP A 131 -15.62 -0.28 -9.33
C TRP A 131 -16.92 0.50 -9.04
N GLY A 132 -17.25 0.75 -7.77
CA GLY A 132 -18.32 1.64 -7.35
C GLY A 132 -19.71 1.05 -7.23
N SER A 133 -19.83 -0.26 -7.13
CA SER A 133 -21.10 -0.89 -6.76
C SER A 133 -21.30 -0.82 -5.24
N SER A 134 -22.43 -0.27 -4.82
CA SER A 134 -22.89 -0.30 -3.42
C SER A 134 -23.02 -1.72 -2.89
N GLN A 135 -22.77 -1.89 -1.59
CA GLN A 135 -22.85 -3.18 -0.88
C GLN A 135 -23.84 -3.13 0.31
N ALA A 136 -24.62 -2.06 0.43
CA ALA A 136 -25.59 -1.88 1.51
C ALA A 136 -26.90 -2.65 1.31
N GLY A 137 -27.23 -3.05 0.07
CA GLY A 137 -28.45 -3.79 -0.30
C GLY A 137 -28.20 -5.20 -0.85
N VAL A 138 -29.29 -5.87 -1.28
CA VAL A 138 -29.27 -7.20 -1.94
C VAL A 138 -28.63 -7.10 -3.33
N ALA A 139 -27.80 -8.10 -3.68
CA ALA A 139 -27.16 -8.40 -4.96
C ALA A 139 -27.24 -7.33 -6.08
N LEU A 140 -26.12 -6.66 -6.34
CA LEU A 140 -25.92 -5.93 -7.60
C LEU A 140 -25.35 -6.89 -8.65
N ASN A 141 -26.25 -7.42 -9.49
CA ASN A 141 -25.89 -8.23 -10.68
C ASN A 141 -25.65 -7.37 -11.93
N THR A 142 -25.71 -6.05 -11.82
CA THR A 142 -25.40 -5.13 -12.93
C THR A 142 -23.89 -5.10 -13.13
N ALA A 143 -23.44 -5.41 -14.35
CA ALA A 143 -22.06 -5.21 -14.74
C ALA A 143 -21.66 -3.75 -14.42
N PRO A 144 -20.60 -3.51 -13.63
CA PRO A 144 -20.22 -2.16 -13.25
C PRO A 144 -19.89 -1.37 -14.51
N ASN A 145 -20.39 -0.13 -14.60
CA ASN A 145 -19.96 0.79 -15.64
C ASN A 145 -18.43 0.86 -15.60
N PRO A 146 -17.73 0.58 -16.72
CA PRO A 146 -16.29 0.52 -16.73
C PRO A 146 -15.57 1.78 -16.21
N GLU A 147 -16.29 2.90 -16.23
CA GLU A 147 -15.82 4.20 -15.81
C GLU A 147 -16.26 4.60 -14.39
N ASN A 148 -16.85 3.72 -13.56
CA ASN A 148 -17.20 4.07 -12.17
C ASN A 148 -16.07 3.80 -11.15
N GLY A 149 -14.99 3.17 -11.61
CA GLY A 149 -13.78 2.99 -10.82
C GLY A 149 -13.11 4.33 -10.49
N ARG A 150 -12.33 4.33 -9.41
CA ARG A 150 -11.43 5.43 -9.03
C ARG A 150 -9.99 4.95 -9.06
N TYR A 151 -9.03 5.86 -9.05
CA TYR A 151 -7.61 5.51 -8.96
C TYR A 151 -7.18 4.52 -10.06
N VAL A 152 -6.43 3.46 -9.72
CA VAL A 152 -5.99 2.41 -10.64
C VAL A 152 -7.11 1.45 -11.05
N PHE A 153 -8.34 1.60 -10.56
CA PHE A 153 -9.44 0.67 -10.81
C PHE A 153 -10.29 1.03 -12.05
N ARG A 154 -9.74 1.84 -12.96
CA ARG A 154 -10.36 2.15 -14.27
C ARG A 154 -9.58 1.49 -15.40
N ASN A 155 -10.26 1.18 -16.49
CA ASN A 155 -9.67 0.53 -17.66
C ASN A 155 -8.45 1.26 -18.24
N ALA A 156 -8.55 2.58 -18.37
CA ALA A 156 -7.49 3.45 -18.90
C ALA A 156 -6.56 4.03 -17.83
N ALA A 157 -6.79 3.74 -16.54
CA ALA A 157 -5.96 4.30 -15.48
C ALA A 157 -4.53 3.75 -15.59
N PRO A 158 -3.51 4.62 -15.64
CA PRO A 158 -2.13 4.16 -15.60
C PRO A 158 -1.82 3.56 -14.23
N VAL A 159 -0.90 2.58 -14.19
CA VAL A 159 -0.44 1.95 -12.95
C VAL A 159 1.01 2.34 -12.71
N PRO A 160 1.36 2.96 -11.58
CA PRO A 160 2.75 3.29 -11.26
C PRO A 160 3.58 2.04 -11.03
N VAL A 161 4.87 2.13 -11.39
CA VAL A 161 5.90 1.13 -11.08
C VAL A 161 6.87 1.67 -10.04
N LEU A 162 7.20 2.95 -10.14
CA LEU A 162 8.18 3.68 -9.35
C LEU A 162 7.71 5.14 -9.32
N THR A 163 7.56 5.73 -8.13
CA THR A 163 7.03 7.10 -7.98
C THR A 163 7.98 8.04 -7.25
N ALA A 164 7.86 9.35 -7.48
CA ALA A 164 8.60 10.36 -6.72
C ALA A 164 8.27 10.32 -5.23
N SER A 165 7.00 10.14 -4.87
CA SER A 165 6.56 9.95 -3.48
C SER A 165 7.37 8.85 -2.78
N GLU A 166 7.53 7.71 -3.45
CA GLU A 166 8.32 6.60 -2.94
C GLU A 166 9.80 6.95 -2.77
N MET A 167 10.44 7.63 -3.75
CA MET A 167 11.84 8.03 -3.63
C MET A 167 12.08 8.95 -2.43
N HIS A 168 11.15 9.88 -2.20
CA HIS A 168 11.19 10.75 -1.04
C HIS A 168 11.01 9.98 0.27
N PHE A 169 10.15 8.96 0.32
CA PHE A 169 10.03 8.10 1.50
C PHE A 169 11.24 7.19 1.73
N LEU A 170 11.87 6.66 0.68
CA LEU A 170 13.15 5.94 0.78
C LEU A 170 14.24 6.85 1.35
N LYS A 171 14.33 8.09 0.85
CA LYS A 171 15.25 9.11 1.36
C LYS A 171 14.95 9.47 2.82
N ALA A 172 13.68 9.61 3.18
CA ALA A 172 13.25 9.90 4.54
C ALA A 172 13.65 8.79 5.52
N GLU A 173 13.38 7.54 5.18
CA GLU A 173 13.76 6.37 5.99
C GLU A 173 15.28 6.29 6.15
N ALA A 174 16.04 6.38 5.06
CA ALA A 174 17.49 6.29 5.08
C ALA A 174 18.12 7.42 5.92
N ALA A 175 17.69 8.67 5.69
CA ALA A 175 18.15 9.82 6.46
C ALA A 175 17.82 9.65 7.95
N PHE A 176 16.61 9.16 8.28
CA PHE A 176 16.19 8.91 9.65
C PHE A 176 17.08 7.88 10.34
N ARG A 177 17.40 6.78 9.66
CA ARG A 177 18.24 5.67 10.16
C ARG A 177 19.67 6.11 10.44
N LYS A 178 20.24 7.01 9.63
CA LYS A 178 21.59 7.58 9.87
C LYS A 178 21.62 8.79 10.81
N GLY A 179 20.49 9.14 11.43
CA GLY A 179 20.40 10.25 12.40
C GLY A 179 20.21 11.64 11.79
N ASP A 180 20.14 11.78 10.47
CA ASP A 180 19.84 13.05 9.79
C ASP A 180 18.33 13.31 9.76
N LYS A 181 17.79 13.72 10.92
CA LYS A 181 16.35 13.98 11.09
C LYS A 181 15.85 15.18 10.27
N THR A 182 16.71 16.15 9.99
CA THR A 182 16.35 17.34 9.21
C THR A 182 16.05 16.96 7.76
N THR A 183 16.97 16.23 7.12
CA THR A 183 16.75 15.68 5.78
C THR A 183 15.56 14.71 5.77
N ALA A 184 15.42 13.90 6.82
CA ALA A 184 14.30 12.96 6.92
C ALA A 184 12.94 13.66 6.94
N LEU A 185 12.77 14.72 7.74
CA LEU A 185 11.51 15.47 7.82
C LEU A 185 11.19 16.20 6.51
N ALA A 186 12.20 16.80 5.88
CA ALA A 186 12.02 17.45 4.58
C ALA A 186 11.57 16.45 3.50
N ALA A 187 12.25 15.30 3.39
CA ALA A 187 11.90 14.26 2.44
C ALA A 187 10.55 13.61 2.76
N TYR A 188 10.23 13.40 4.04
CA TYR A 188 8.93 12.88 4.47
C TYR A 188 7.78 13.79 4.03
N LYS A 189 7.88 15.10 4.30
CA LYS A 189 6.88 16.09 3.90
C LYS A 189 6.73 16.12 2.38
N GLU A 190 7.85 16.06 1.65
CA GLU A 190 7.82 16.04 0.19
C GLU A 190 7.22 14.74 -0.39
N GLY A 191 7.45 13.60 0.26
CA GLY A 191 6.82 12.33 -0.12
C GLY A 191 5.30 12.37 -0.04
N ILE A 192 4.75 13.03 0.98
CA ILE A 192 3.31 13.30 1.10
C ILE A 192 2.86 14.28 0.00
N ASN A 193 3.59 15.38 -0.19
CA ASN A 193 3.29 16.38 -1.22
C ASN A 193 3.17 15.75 -2.63
N GLN A 194 4.14 14.93 -3.02
CA GLN A 194 4.14 14.22 -4.30
C GLN A 194 3.02 13.19 -4.40
N SER A 195 2.67 12.51 -3.30
CA SER A 195 1.50 11.61 -3.25
C SER A 195 0.21 12.36 -3.55
N PHE A 196 -0.01 13.53 -2.94
CA PHE A 196 -1.16 14.39 -3.23
C PHE A 196 -1.15 14.86 -4.69
N ASN A 197 -0.01 15.35 -5.19
CA ASN A 197 0.12 15.84 -6.56
C ASN A 197 -0.15 14.75 -7.61
N LEU A 198 0.22 13.50 -7.33
CA LEU A 198 -0.05 12.39 -8.26
C LEU A 198 -1.56 12.14 -8.36
N LEU A 199 -2.23 12.11 -7.22
CA LEU A 199 -3.68 11.90 -7.16
C LEU A 199 -4.46 13.01 -7.84
N THR A 200 -4.09 14.27 -7.58
CA THR A 200 -4.76 15.43 -8.18
C THR A 200 -4.39 15.64 -9.65
N SER A 201 -3.23 15.21 -10.13
CA SER A 201 -2.91 15.34 -11.57
C SER A 201 -3.46 14.19 -12.42
N THR A 202 -3.52 12.97 -11.87
CA THR A 202 -3.72 11.75 -12.66
C THR A 202 -5.01 11.01 -12.34
N TYR A 203 -5.51 11.09 -11.10
CA TYR A 203 -6.53 10.18 -10.58
C TYR A 203 -7.81 10.87 -10.08
N GLN A 204 -8.13 12.08 -10.56
CA GLN A 204 -9.34 12.80 -10.15
C GLN A 204 -10.66 12.19 -10.67
N ALA A 205 -10.60 11.39 -11.74
CA ALA A 205 -11.80 10.85 -12.37
C ALA A 205 -12.66 10.08 -11.36
N ASN A 206 -13.95 10.42 -11.32
CA ASN A 206 -14.99 9.81 -10.47
C ASN A 206 -14.80 9.97 -8.96
N VAL A 207 -13.86 10.82 -8.53
CA VAL A 207 -13.85 11.29 -7.14
C VAL A 207 -15.07 12.20 -6.93
N PRO A 208 -15.87 12.01 -5.86
CA PRO A 208 -17.01 12.87 -5.60
C PRO A 208 -16.57 14.34 -5.55
N PRO A 209 -17.28 15.28 -6.22
CA PRO A 209 -16.83 16.67 -6.33
C PRO A 209 -16.53 17.34 -4.98
N ALA A 210 -17.36 17.10 -3.96
CA ALA A 210 -17.17 17.62 -2.60
C ALA A 210 -15.98 16.99 -1.84
N LYS A 211 -15.32 15.99 -2.42
CA LYS A 211 -14.18 15.25 -1.86
C LYS A 211 -12.91 15.41 -2.70
N LEU A 212 -12.95 16.22 -3.76
CA LEU A 212 -11.75 16.56 -4.52
C LEU A 212 -10.76 17.30 -3.62
N ILE A 213 -9.50 16.90 -3.71
CA ILE A 213 -8.39 17.58 -3.03
C ILE A 213 -8.18 18.92 -3.71
N THR A 214 -8.28 19.98 -2.91
CA THR A 214 -7.95 21.37 -3.28
C THR A 214 -6.66 21.80 -2.57
N GLU A 215 -6.04 22.88 -3.04
CA GLU A 215 -4.84 23.43 -2.42
C GLU A 215 -5.03 23.72 -0.91
N PRO A 216 -6.13 24.35 -0.45
CA PRO A 216 -6.38 24.52 0.98
C PRO A 216 -6.45 23.20 1.76
N THR A 217 -7.13 22.18 1.24
CA THR A 217 -7.24 20.88 1.94
C THR A 217 -5.90 20.16 2.04
N LYS A 218 -5.09 20.22 0.98
CA LYS A 218 -3.73 19.69 0.96
C LYS A 218 -2.82 20.45 1.93
N ALA A 219 -2.85 21.79 1.91
CA ALA A 219 -2.07 22.62 2.81
C ALA A 219 -2.43 22.37 4.29
N ALA A 220 -3.73 22.23 4.60
CA ALA A 220 -4.20 21.90 5.94
C ALA A 220 -3.64 20.54 6.42
N TYR A 221 -3.62 19.52 5.56
CA TYR A 221 -3.05 18.22 5.89
C TYR A 221 -1.53 18.29 6.10
N LEU A 222 -0.80 18.99 5.23
CA LEU A 222 0.66 19.17 5.33
C LEU A 222 1.09 20.08 6.50
N ASN A 223 0.20 20.91 7.04
CA ASN A 223 0.42 21.76 8.20
C ASN A 223 -0.08 21.13 9.52
N ASN A 224 -0.76 19.98 9.47
CA ASN A 224 -1.22 19.29 10.67
C ASN A 224 -0.04 18.61 11.37
N THR A 225 0.28 19.03 12.60
CA THR A 225 1.44 18.55 13.36
C THR A 225 1.37 17.10 13.79
N THR A 226 0.17 16.49 13.78
CA THR A 226 -0.01 15.04 13.97
C THR A 226 0.55 14.26 12.78
N ILE A 227 0.44 14.82 11.56
CA ILE A 227 0.95 14.23 10.33
C ILE A 227 2.40 14.64 10.08
N VAL A 228 2.66 15.94 10.03
CA VAL A 228 3.98 16.52 9.77
C VAL A 228 4.46 17.24 11.03
N PRO A 229 5.34 16.62 11.84
CA PRO A 229 5.84 17.23 13.06
C PRO A 229 6.47 18.59 12.79
N ALA A 230 6.25 19.54 13.70
CA ALA A 230 6.80 20.89 13.58
C ALA A 230 8.34 20.93 13.65
N THR A 231 8.96 19.92 14.26
CA THR A 231 10.42 19.81 14.39
C THR A 231 10.91 18.41 14.01
N PRO A 232 12.16 18.27 13.56
CA PRO A 232 12.75 16.97 13.23
C PRO A 232 12.70 15.94 14.36
N ALA A 233 12.70 16.38 15.63
CA ALA A 233 12.65 15.51 16.79
C ALA A 233 11.31 14.77 16.95
N GLY A 234 10.22 15.32 16.39
CA GLY A 234 8.91 14.67 16.43
C GLY A 234 8.68 13.64 15.32
N LEU A 235 9.58 13.53 14.34
CA LEU A 235 9.50 12.51 13.30
C LEU A 235 9.90 11.15 13.89
N ASN A 236 9.23 10.10 13.44
CA ASN A 236 9.49 8.73 13.84
C ASN A 236 9.36 7.80 12.61
N LEU A 237 9.82 6.55 12.70
CA LEU A 237 9.71 5.59 11.59
C LEU A 237 8.25 5.25 11.27
N SER A 238 7.39 5.22 12.28
CA SER A 238 5.97 4.91 12.10
C SER A 238 5.30 5.88 11.13
N LYS A 239 5.51 7.19 11.31
CA LYS A 239 5.04 8.23 10.39
C LYS A 239 5.55 7.98 8.97
N ILE A 240 6.85 7.77 8.79
CA ILE A 240 7.47 7.57 7.47
C ILE A 240 6.88 6.34 6.78
N MET A 241 6.87 5.19 7.44
CA MET A 241 6.46 3.92 6.83
C MET A 241 4.95 3.85 6.58
N LEU A 242 4.12 4.44 7.46
CA LEU A 242 2.68 4.48 7.26
C LEU A 242 2.26 5.45 6.15
N GLN A 243 2.91 6.61 6.02
CA GLN A 243 2.66 7.50 4.88
C GLN A 243 3.14 6.91 3.55
N LYS A 244 4.26 6.17 3.56
CA LYS A 244 4.71 5.36 2.41
C LYS A 244 3.69 4.28 2.07
N TYR A 245 3.17 3.56 3.07
CA TYR A 245 2.13 2.54 2.88
C TYR A 245 0.89 3.12 2.17
N ILE A 246 0.40 4.29 2.62
CA ILE A 246 -0.74 4.98 1.99
C ILE A 246 -0.41 5.35 0.54
N SER A 247 0.76 5.95 0.28
CA SER A 247 1.13 6.38 -1.09
C SER A 247 1.35 5.22 -2.06
N MET A 248 1.61 4.02 -1.54
CA MET A 248 1.87 2.79 -2.28
C MET A 248 0.67 1.85 -2.39
N PHE A 249 -0.52 2.28 -1.96
CA PHE A 249 -1.73 1.48 -1.99
C PHE A 249 -1.97 0.84 -3.37
N VAL A 250 -2.14 -0.49 -3.41
CA VAL A 250 -2.29 -1.35 -4.61
C VAL A 250 -1.05 -1.43 -5.50
N HIS A 251 -0.58 -0.32 -6.09
CA HIS A 251 0.50 -0.37 -7.09
C HIS A 251 1.84 -0.80 -6.51
N GLY A 252 2.11 -0.41 -5.27
CA GLY A 252 3.34 -0.73 -4.56
C GLY A 252 3.20 -1.89 -3.58
N ALA A 253 2.16 -2.73 -3.71
CA ALA A 253 1.84 -3.78 -2.72
C ALA A 253 3.02 -4.76 -2.47
N LEU A 254 3.78 -5.13 -3.49
CA LEU A 254 4.93 -6.03 -3.34
C LEU A 254 6.09 -5.37 -2.60
N GLU A 255 6.36 -4.09 -2.88
CA GLU A 255 7.40 -3.32 -2.19
C GLU A 255 7.00 -3.06 -0.74
N THR A 256 5.73 -2.70 -0.51
CA THR A 256 5.17 -2.53 0.84
C THR A 256 5.23 -3.83 1.63
N TRP A 257 4.96 -4.98 1.00
CA TRP A 257 5.09 -6.28 1.66
C TRP A 257 6.54 -6.61 2.02
N LEU A 258 7.51 -6.20 1.19
CA LEU A 258 8.92 -6.30 1.56
C LEU A 258 9.28 -5.37 2.73
N ASP A 259 8.84 -4.12 2.72
CA ASP A 259 9.04 -3.19 3.85
C ASP A 259 8.46 -3.74 5.15
N MET A 260 7.23 -4.24 5.13
CA MET A 260 6.62 -4.85 6.33
C MET A 260 7.43 -6.05 6.84
N ARG A 261 7.96 -6.90 5.95
CA ARG A 261 8.82 -8.02 6.34
C ARG A 261 10.18 -7.58 6.87
N ARG A 262 10.75 -6.47 6.38
CA ARG A 262 11.98 -5.86 6.95
C ARG A 262 11.76 -5.38 8.38
N PHE A 263 10.53 -5.03 8.74
CA PHE A 263 10.13 -4.71 10.11
C PHE A 263 9.47 -5.89 10.83
N HIS A 264 9.63 -7.12 10.32
CA HIS A 264 9.05 -8.36 10.86
C HIS A 264 7.55 -8.26 11.18
N TYR A 265 6.83 -7.35 10.52
CA TYR A 265 5.48 -6.87 10.85
C TYR A 265 5.36 -6.14 12.19
N THR A 266 6.09 -6.56 13.23
CA THR A 266 5.88 -6.17 14.62
C THR A 266 7.01 -5.33 15.23
N ASP A 267 8.10 -5.08 14.50
CA ASP A 267 9.23 -4.32 15.02
C ASP A 267 8.80 -2.96 15.53
N VAL A 268 9.46 -2.53 16.61
CA VAL A 268 9.17 -1.28 17.28
C VAL A 268 10.01 -0.14 16.71
N ASP A 269 9.38 1.00 16.61
CA ASP A 269 10.00 2.28 16.37
C ASP A 269 10.85 2.66 17.59
N PRO A 270 12.18 2.79 17.44
CA PRO A 270 13.06 3.05 18.57
C PRO A 270 12.82 4.41 19.23
N ALA A 271 12.18 5.37 18.52
CA ALA A 271 11.89 6.68 19.08
C ALA A 271 10.65 6.67 19.98
N THR A 272 9.73 5.71 19.81
CA THR A 272 8.43 5.72 20.52
C THR A 272 8.13 4.45 21.30
N GLY A 273 8.84 3.35 21.03
CA GLY A 273 8.57 2.03 21.61
C GLY A 273 7.33 1.33 21.04
N ASN A 274 6.65 1.93 20.06
CA ASN A 274 5.46 1.37 19.44
C ASN A 274 5.80 0.68 18.11
N GLN A 275 4.94 -0.20 17.62
CA GLN A 275 5.12 -0.86 16.32
C GLN A 275 5.27 0.17 15.18
N VAL A 276 6.24 -0.05 14.27
CA VAL A 276 6.47 0.82 13.09
C VAL A 276 5.23 0.86 12.20
N TYR A 277 4.65 -0.30 11.88
CA TYR A 277 3.33 -0.38 11.26
C TYR A 277 2.25 -0.33 12.36
N ARG A 278 2.16 0.81 13.05
CA ARG A 278 1.29 1.04 14.21
C ARG A 278 -0.12 0.52 13.98
N ASP A 279 -0.63 -0.32 14.89
CA ASP A 279 -1.95 -0.96 14.85
C ASP A 279 -2.17 -1.97 13.71
N PHE A 280 -1.13 -2.33 12.95
CA PHE A 280 -1.22 -3.46 12.03
C PHE A 280 -1.28 -4.77 12.82
N ALA A 281 -2.37 -5.50 12.66
CA ALA A 281 -2.54 -6.83 13.23
C ALA A 281 -2.54 -7.89 12.12
N LEU A 282 -1.82 -8.98 12.38
CA LEU A 282 -1.93 -10.17 11.56
C LEU A 282 -3.31 -10.82 11.74
N PRO A 283 -3.87 -11.47 10.72
CA PRO A 283 -5.08 -12.24 10.88
C PRO A 283 -4.88 -13.36 11.90
N THR A 284 -5.88 -13.61 12.74
CA THR A 284 -5.81 -14.61 13.83
C THR A 284 -6.03 -16.04 13.34
N ASP A 285 -6.75 -16.22 12.24
CA ASP A 285 -7.05 -17.51 11.64
C ASP A 285 -6.19 -17.74 10.39
N LEU A 286 -5.00 -18.32 10.57
CA LEU A 286 -4.10 -18.64 9.47
C LEU A 286 -4.25 -20.11 9.09
N PHE A 287 -4.00 -20.44 7.82
CA PHE A 287 -3.97 -21.83 7.36
C PHE A 287 -2.98 -22.65 8.21
N GLN A 288 -3.31 -23.91 8.54
CA GLN A 288 -2.58 -24.71 9.53
C GLN A 288 -1.06 -24.78 9.28
N ASP A 289 -0.63 -24.84 8.02
CA ASP A 289 0.78 -24.93 7.64
C ASP A 289 1.57 -23.63 7.93
N ASN A 290 0.89 -22.52 8.23
CA ASN A 290 1.54 -21.33 8.73
C ASN A 290 2.06 -21.50 10.17
N GLY A 291 1.50 -22.41 10.96
CA GLY A 291 1.87 -22.58 12.38
C GLY A 291 1.76 -21.29 13.19
N GLY A 292 0.79 -20.42 12.87
CA GLY A 292 0.62 -19.10 13.50
C GLY A 292 1.60 -18.02 13.01
N LEU A 293 2.49 -18.31 12.06
CA LEU A 293 3.47 -17.36 11.56
C LEU A 293 3.00 -16.63 10.28
N PRO A 294 3.41 -15.37 10.08
CA PRO A 294 3.07 -14.62 8.87
C PRO A 294 3.80 -15.17 7.64
N VAL A 295 3.19 -14.96 6.46
CA VAL A 295 3.78 -15.35 5.18
C VAL A 295 5.01 -14.49 4.90
N GLN A 296 6.14 -15.14 4.65
CA GLN A 296 7.44 -14.52 4.37
C GLN A 296 7.86 -14.67 2.92
N ARG A 297 7.35 -15.66 2.18
CA ARG A 297 7.73 -15.92 0.79
C ARG A 297 6.63 -16.71 0.06
N MET A 298 6.65 -16.65 -1.27
CA MET A 298 5.77 -17.47 -2.11
C MET A 298 6.40 -18.83 -2.38
N ARG A 299 5.57 -19.88 -2.44
CA ARG A 299 6.02 -21.21 -2.87
C ARG A 299 6.38 -21.20 -4.36
N PRO A 300 7.41 -21.95 -4.77
CA PRO A 300 7.68 -22.18 -6.19
C PRO A 300 6.47 -22.85 -6.87
N ARG A 301 6.29 -22.61 -8.16
CA ARG A 301 5.11 -23.10 -8.90
C ARG A 301 5.16 -24.62 -9.01
N PHE A 302 4.07 -25.28 -8.60
CA PHE A 302 3.98 -26.75 -8.57
C PHE A 302 4.34 -27.43 -9.91
N ASN A 303 3.60 -27.11 -10.98
CA ASN A 303 3.75 -27.80 -12.28
C ASN A 303 5.14 -27.63 -12.94
N SER A 304 5.85 -26.54 -12.67
CA SER A 304 7.16 -26.28 -13.29
C SER A 304 8.32 -26.70 -12.39
N GLU A 305 8.19 -26.54 -11.07
CA GLU A 305 9.32 -26.76 -10.15
C GLU A 305 9.26 -28.11 -9.45
N TYR A 306 8.10 -28.52 -8.92
CA TYR A 306 8.01 -29.77 -8.15
C TYR A 306 8.09 -31.00 -9.04
N VAL A 307 7.65 -30.89 -10.30
CA VAL A 307 7.68 -32.00 -11.27
C VAL A 307 9.07 -32.15 -11.89
N TRP A 308 9.75 -31.04 -12.19
CA TRP A 308 10.94 -31.04 -13.04
C TRP A 308 12.24 -30.65 -12.32
N ASN A 309 12.14 -30.07 -11.12
CA ASN A 309 13.29 -29.45 -10.43
C ASN A 309 13.30 -29.78 -8.92
N ILE A 310 12.76 -30.93 -8.53
CA ILE A 310 12.53 -31.27 -7.12
C ILE A 310 13.80 -31.29 -6.27
N LEU A 311 14.94 -31.72 -6.83
CA LEU A 311 16.22 -31.77 -6.11
C LEU A 311 16.70 -30.37 -5.69
N GLU A 312 16.48 -29.36 -6.53
CA GLU A 312 16.80 -27.98 -6.18
C GLU A 312 15.82 -27.41 -5.14
N LEU A 313 14.55 -27.82 -5.21
CA LEU A 313 13.57 -27.46 -4.18
C LEU A 313 13.92 -28.06 -2.81
N GLU A 314 14.38 -29.31 -2.77
CA GLU A 314 14.87 -29.95 -1.55
C GLU A 314 16.08 -29.20 -0.99
N ARG A 315 17.03 -28.79 -1.86
CA ARG A 315 18.22 -28.02 -1.46
C ARG A 315 17.88 -26.71 -0.76
N ILE A 316 16.84 -26.01 -1.20
CA ILE A 316 16.39 -24.75 -0.57
C ILE A 316 15.30 -24.97 0.50
N GLY A 317 14.92 -26.22 0.78
CA GLY A 317 13.90 -26.60 1.74
C GLY A 317 12.47 -26.23 1.33
N ALA A 318 12.20 -26.01 0.03
CA ALA A 318 10.90 -25.63 -0.51
C ALA A 318 9.86 -26.76 -0.49
N THR A 319 10.29 -28.01 -0.31
CA THR A 319 9.40 -29.16 -0.13
C THR A 319 8.72 -29.22 1.24
N GLN A 320 9.20 -28.45 2.22
CA GLN A 320 8.63 -28.42 3.58
C GLN A 320 7.30 -27.66 3.62
N ASN A 321 6.36 -28.11 4.46
CA ASN A 321 5.01 -27.51 4.60
C ASN A 321 5.04 -26.07 5.13
N ASP A 322 6.08 -25.69 5.86
CA ASP A 322 6.26 -24.36 6.45
C ASP A 322 7.11 -23.41 5.60
N TYR A 323 7.50 -23.79 4.37
CA TYR A 323 8.43 -23.01 3.55
C TYR A 323 8.00 -21.54 3.38
N HIS A 324 6.71 -21.28 3.23
CA HIS A 324 6.17 -19.93 3.00
C HIS A 324 6.26 -19.01 4.22
N VAL A 325 6.42 -19.54 5.44
CA VAL A 325 6.59 -18.74 6.67
C VAL A 325 8.04 -18.61 7.10
N LYS A 326 8.96 -19.36 6.49
CA LYS A 326 10.39 -19.20 6.78
C LYS A 326 10.85 -17.83 6.34
N GLU A 327 11.46 -17.10 7.25
CA GLU A 327 11.99 -15.78 7.00
C GLU A 327 13.06 -15.76 5.88
N MET A 328 13.08 -14.69 5.08
CA MET A 328 14.03 -14.51 3.98
C MET A 328 15.40 -14.07 4.51
N TRP A 329 16.47 -14.38 3.77
CA TRP A 329 17.82 -13.92 4.14
C TRP A 329 17.88 -12.41 4.30
N ILE A 330 17.24 -11.64 3.40
CA ILE A 330 17.35 -10.18 3.36
C ILE A 330 16.73 -9.47 4.58
N THR A 331 15.77 -10.10 5.26
CA THR A 331 15.10 -9.51 6.43
C THR A 331 15.78 -9.86 7.75
N LYS A 332 16.64 -10.89 7.75
CA LYS A 332 17.49 -11.21 8.91
C LYS A 332 18.61 -10.17 9.07
N PRO A 333 19.26 -10.09 10.24
CA PRO A 333 20.52 -9.37 10.43
C PRO A 333 21.63 -9.74 9.44
#